data_AF-A0A7L5E3V6-F1
#
_entry.id   AF-A0A7L5E3V6-F1
#
_cell.length_a   1.000
_cell.length_b   1.000
_cell.length_c   1.000
_cell.angle_alpha   90.00
_cell.angle_beta   90.00
_cell.angle_gamma   90.00
#
_symmetry.space_group_name_H-M   'P 1'
#
loop_
_entity.id
_entity.type
_entity.pdbx_description
1 polymer ?
#
loop_
_entity_poly.entity_id
_entity_poly.type
_entity_poly.pdbx_seq_one_letter_code
_entity_poly.pdbx_strand_id
1 'polypeptide(L)'
;MNHKILGLFSLLILSAVAYAQTGMDSTTAASPVKTLTLKQYNTYLNGPDLSALALPATMNDYPMPDRVLKLQRELKLTAAQVDKVKGINSYLQLKKTEIGQSIIRNEKALDRLFSTHKVDDGNIIFFATQSGSYQGEYRTAVLSACYNTYKVLTPVQLSTLRGLKNHN
;
A
#
# COMPACT_ATOMS: atom_id res chain seq x y z
N MET A 1 -75.42 13.81 28.78
CA MET A 1 -75.02 12.39 28.69
C MET A 1 -74.14 12.24 27.46
N ASN A 2 -72.83 12.02 27.70
CA ASN A 2 -71.75 11.52 26.83
C ASN A 2 -71.95 11.52 25.29
N HIS A 3 -71.03 12.15 24.55
CA HIS A 3 -69.92 11.42 23.90
C HIS A 3 -68.81 12.36 23.41
N LYS A 4 -67.58 11.88 23.61
CA LYS A 4 -66.27 12.48 23.35
C LYS A 4 -65.97 12.52 21.86
N ILE A 5 -65.30 13.56 21.35
CA ILE A 5 -64.35 13.39 20.24
C ILE A 5 -63.11 14.27 20.50
N LEU A 6 -62.04 13.55 20.82
CA LEU A 6 -60.66 13.98 21.00
C LEU A 6 -60.01 14.08 19.62
N GLY A 7 -59.65 15.29 19.18
CA GLY A 7 -58.97 15.53 17.90
C GLY A 7 -57.45 15.52 18.05
N LEU A 8 -56.84 14.43 17.61
CA LEU A 8 -55.42 14.08 17.67
C LEU A 8 -54.56 15.04 16.81
N PHE A 9 -53.63 15.79 17.43
CA PHE A 9 -52.58 16.52 16.70
C PHE A 9 -51.54 15.51 16.20
N SER A 10 -51.54 15.26 14.89
CA SER A 10 -50.59 14.33 14.25
C SER A 10 -49.21 14.98 14.11
N LEU A 11 -48.22 14.40 14.79
CA LEU A 11 -46.81 14.75 14.70
C LEU A 11 -46.22 14.15 13.41
N LEU A 12 -45.95 14.99 12.41
CA LEU A 12 -45.30 14.60 11.16
C LEU A 12 -43.80 14.35 11.44
N ILE A 13 -43.43 13.08 11.57
CA ILE A 13 -42.02 12.65 11.63
C ILE A 13 -41.49 12.66 10.19
N LEU A 14 -40.64 13.64 9.87
CA LEU A 14 -39.81 13.59 8.66
C LEU A 14 -38.79 12.45 8.82
N SER A 15 -39.06 11.30 8.24
CA SER A 15 -38.07 10.24 8.06
C SER A 15 -37.04 10.69 7.02
N ALA A 16 -35.86 11.07 7.47
CA ALA A 16 -34.69 11.22 6.61
C ALA A 16 -34.35 9.84 6.02
N VAL A 17 -34.54 9.68 4.72
CA VAL A 17 -34.11 8.48 3.99
C VAL A 17 -32.58 8.54 3.93
N ALA A 18 -31.92 7.78 4.80
CA ALA A 18 -30.50 7.54 4.70
C ALA A 18 -30.24 6.73 3.43
N TYR A 19 -29.64 7.35 2.41
CA TYR A 19 -29.11 6.62 1.28
C TYR A 19 -27.94 5.76 1.78
N ALA A 20 -28.20 4.48 2.04
CA ALA A 20 -27.13 3.50 2.20
C ALA A 20 -26.33 3.47 0.89
N GLN A 21 -25.05 3.87 0.92
CA GLN A 21 -24.16 3.68 -0.21
C GLN A 21 -24.02 2.18 -0.47
N THR A 22 -24.68 1.68 -1.52
CA THR A 22 -24.52 0.32 -2.04
C THR A 22 -23.21 0.19 -2.82
N GLY A 23 -22.09 0.61 -2.21
CA GLY A 23 -20.75 0.28 -2.66
C GLY A 23 -20.23 -0.82 -1.75
N MET A 24 -19.84 -1.97 -2.31
CA MET A 24 -19.25 -3.04 -1.52
C MET A 24 -17.98 -2.52 -0.83
N ASP A 25 -18.02 -2.45 0.49
CA ASP A 25 -16.87 -2.02 1.28
C ASP A 25 -15.75 -3.05 1.17
N SER A 26 -14.74 -2.73 0.36
CA SER A 26 -13.57 -3.60 0.14
C SER A 26 -12.76 -3.91 1.40
N THR A 27 -12.99 -3.18 2.50
CA THR A 27 -12.36 -3.45 3.81
C THR A 27 -13.07 -4.55 4.60
N THR A 28 -14.30 -4.90 4.22
CA THR A 28 -15.08 -5.99 4.83
C THR A 28 -15.47 -7.08 3.82
N ALA A 29 -15.29 -6.82 2.52
CA ALA A 29 -15.54 -7.78 1.46
C ALA A 29 -14.59 -8.99 1.51
N ALA A 30 -15.16 -10.17 1.24
CA ALA A 30 -14.42 -11.42 1.15
C ALA A 30 -13.40 -11.38 0.00
N SER A 31 -12.21 -11.94 0.25
CA SER A 31 -11.17 -12.14 -0.77
C SER A 31 -10.96 -13.63 -1.07
N PRO A 32 -10.19 -13.99 -2.11
CA PRO A 32 -9.78 -15.37 -2.36
C PRO A 32 -8.95 -16.02 -1.22
N VAL A 33 -8.51 -15.23 -0.23
CA VAL A 33 -7.84 -15.69 0.98
C VAL A 33 -8.65 -15.22 2.18
N LYS A 34 -9.22 -16.16 2.95
CA LYS A 34 -10.18 -15.84 4.02
C LYS A 34 -9.60 -14.91 5.09
N THR A 35 -8.30 -15.01 5.37
CA THR A 35 -7.59 -14.19 6.37
C THR A 35 -7.27 -12.77 5.88
N LEU A 36 -7.57 -12.46 4.61
CA LEU A 36 -7.35 -11.15 4.01
C LEU A 36 -8.66 -10.52 3.53
N THR A 37 -8.82 -9.24 3.83
CA THR A 37 -9.85 -8.40 3.18
C THR A 37 -9.56 -8.28 1.69
N LEU A 38 -10.57 -8.03 0.86
CA LEU A 38 -10.38 -7.82 -0.58
C LEU A 38 -9.40 -6.67 -0.85
N LYS A 39 -9.45 -5.61 -0.05
CA LYS A 39 -8.47 -4.50 -0.11
C LYS A 39 -7.05 -4.99 0.14
N GLN A 40 -6.79 -5.72 1.23
CA GLN A 40 -5.44 -6.24 1.54
C GLN A 40 -4.94 -7.18 0.46
N TYR A 41 -5.78 -8.09 -0.02
CA TYR A 41 -5.43 -9.01 -1.11
C TYR A 41 -5.00 -8.24 -2.37
N ASN A 42 -5.79 -7.25 -2.79
CA ASN A 42 -5.46 -6.42 -3.94
C ASN A 42 -4.22 -5.54 -3.70
N THR A 43 -4.03 -5.05 -2.47
CA THR A 43 -2.82 -4.31 -2.09
C THR A 43 -1.57 -5.18 -2.22
N TYR A 44 -1.60 -6.44 -1.78
CA TYR A 44 -0.45 -7.34 -1.96
C TYR A 44 -0.28 -7.78 -3.41
N LEU A 45 -1.37 -8.00 -4.15
CA LEU A 45 -1.29 -8.41 -5.55
C LEU A 45 -0.65 -7.33 -6.44
N ASN A 46 -1.02 -6.07 -6.23
CA ASN A 46 -0.51 -4.93 -6.99
C ASN A 46 0.74 -4.29 -6.35
N GLY A 47 1.03 -4.71 -5.11
CA GLY A 47 2.06 -4.19 -4.24
C GLY A 47 1.66 -2.89 -3.52
N PRO A 48 2.01 -2.74 -2.23
CA PRO A 48 1.54 -1.66 -1.38
C PRO A 48 2.07 -0.29 -1.79
N ASP A 49 1.46 0.77 -1.22
CA ASP A 49 2.09 2.08 -1.23
C ASP A 49 3.40 2.03 -0.43
N LEU A 50 4.48 2.49 -1.05
CA LEU A 50 5.85 2.45 -0.54
C LEU A 50 6.31 3.80 0.03
N SER A 51 5.49 4.84 -0.10
CA SER A 51 5.83 6.22 0.27
C SER A 51 6.31 6.33 1.73
N ALA A 52 5.58 5.70 2.65
CA ALA A 52 5.91 5.69 4.08
C ALA A 52 7.21 4.94 4.38
N LEU A 53 7.49 3.85 3.64
CA LEU A 53 8.72 3.05 3.82
C LEU A 53 9.96 3.82 3.36
N ALA A 54 9.79 4.77 2.44
CA ALA A 54 10.87 5.58 1.89
C ALA A 54 11.24 6.79 2.76
N LEU A 55 10.46 7.13 3.78
CA LEU A 55 10.63 8.36 4.57
C LEU A 55 12.05 8.62 5.08
N PRO A 56 12.77 7.64 5.68
CA PRO A 56 14.14 7.87 6.13
C PRO A 56 15.09 8.28 5.00
N ALA A 57 14.83 7.80 3.78
CA ALA A 57 15.63 8.13 2.60
C ALA A 57 15.20 9.48 2.00
N THR A 58 13.90 9.66 1.73
CA THR A 58 13.39 10.85 1.04
C THR A 58 13.44 12.13 1.87
N MET A 59 13.45 12.01 3.20
CA MET A 59 13.71 13.14 4.10
C MET A 59 15.19 13.55 4.14
N ASN A 60 16.11 12.68 3.69
CA ASN A 60 17.54 12.91 3.67
C ASN A 60 18.11 12.98 2.24
N ASP A 61 17.32 13.49 1.29
CA ASP A 61 17.70 13.71 -0.12
C ASP A 61 18.07 12.44 -0.91
N TYR A 62 17.62 11.26 -0.48
CA TYR A 62 17.67 10.03 -1.29
C TYR A 62 16.32 9.84 -1.99
N PRO A 63 16.19 10.20 -3.29
CA PRO A 63 14.89 10.25 -3.94
C PRO A 63 14.42 8.88 -4.40
N MET A 64 13.10 8.72 -4.47
CA MET A 64 12.49 7.57 -5.14
C MET A 64 12.70 7.65 -6.66
N PRO A 65 12.90 6.50 -7.34
CA PRO A 65 13.23 6.47 -8.76
C PRO A 65 12.10 7.00 -9.67
N ASP A 66 10.84 6.75 -9.31
CA ASP A 66 9.66 7.25 -10.03
C ASP A 66 9.59 8.78 -10.04
N ARG A 67 9.90 9.43 -8.91
CA ARG A 67 9.96 10.90 -8.80
C ARG A 67 11.04 11.48 -9.70
N VAL A 68 12.20 10.83 -9.77
CA VAL A 68 13.32 11.26 -10.62
C VAL A 68 12.96 11.11 -12.10
N LEU A 69 12.32 10.01 -12.49
CA LEU A 69 11.83 9.81 -13.87
C LEU A 69 10.75 10.83 -14.25
N LYS A 70 9.85 11.17 -13.32
CA LYS A 70 8.82 12.20 -13.55
C LYS A 70 9.45 13.57 -13.83
N LEU A 71 10.58 13.88 -13.21
CA LEU A 71 11.30 15.16 -13.33
C LEU A 71 12.52 15.09 -14.27
N GLN A 72 12.58 14.09 -15.15
CA GLN A 72 13.78 13.83 -15.96
C GLN A 72 14.22 15.02 -16.83
N ARG A 73 13.27 15.85 -17.30
CA ARG A 73 13.56 17.01 -18.14
C ARG A 73 14.11 18.17 -17.32
N GLU A 74 13.49 18.43 -16.17
CA GLU A 74 13.87 19.46 -15.22
C GLU A 74 15.27 19.17 -14.63
N LEU A 75 15.57 17.89 -14.39
CA LEU A 75 16.87 17.41 -13.92
C LEU A 75 17.91 17.25 -15.03
N LYS A 76 17.52 17.47 -16.30
CA LYS A 76 18.38 17.28 -17.47
C LYS A 76 19.12 15.93 -17.43
N LEU A 77 18.41 14.85 -17.12
CA LEU A 77 19.01 13.52 -17.03
C LEU A 77 19.57 13.11 -18.39
N THR A 78 20.77 12.55 -18.39
CA THR A 78 21.32 11.90 -19.59
C THR A 78 20.55 10.61 -19.90
N ALA A 79 20.59 10.16 -21.16
CA ALA A 79 19.97 8.88 -21.55
C ALA A 79 20.44 7.72 -20.66
N ALA A 80 21.74 7.65 -20.38
CA ALA A 80 22.32 6.63 -19.50
C ALA A 80 21.80 6.71 -18.05
N GLN A 81 21.54 7.92 -17.52
CA GLN A 81 20.93 8.08 -16.20
C GLN A 81 19.46 7.63 -16.22
N VAL A 82 18.71 8.01 -17.25
CA VAL A 82 17.31 7.59 -17.41
C VAL A 82 17.19 6.07 -17.44
N ASP A 83 18.05 5.39 -18.21
CA ASP A 83 18.02 3.93 -18.32
C ASP A 83 18.36 3.25 -16.98
N LYS A 84 19.35 3.77 -16.25
CA LYS A 84 19.70 3.27 -14.91
C LYS A 84 18.53 3.44 -13.92
N VAL A 85 17.91 4.62 -13.88
CA VAL A 85 16.80 4.88 -12.95
C VAL A 85 15.56 4.05 -13.34
N LYS A 86 15.28 3.86 -14.65
CA LYS A 86 14.24 2.94 -15.12
C LYS A 86 14.49 1.51 -14.67
N GLY A 87 15.74 1.04 -14.75
CA GLY A 87 16.14 -0.27 -14.25
C GLY A 87 15.88 -0.43 -12.75
N ILE A 88 16.28 0.56 -11.96
CA ILE A 88 16.02 0.60 -10.51
C ILE A 88 14.52 0.57 -10.21
N ASN A 89 13.73 1.40 -10.91
CA ASN A 89 12.27 1.45 -10.72
C ASN A 89 11.61 0.12 -11.07
N SER A 90 12.00 -0.49 -12.19
CA SER A 90 11.44 -1.75 -12.67
C SER A 90 11.75 -2.89 -11.69
N TYR A 91 12.98 -2.95 -11.18
CA TYR A 91 13.37 -3.89 -10.14
C TYR A 91 12.55 -3.71 -8.85
N LEU A 92 12.34 -2.46 -8.41
CA LEU A 92 11.51 -2.17 -7.25
C LEU A 92 10.07 -2.65 -7.45
N GLN A 93 9.45 -2.38 -8.61
CA GLN A 93 8.09 -2.84 -8.89
C GLN A 93 7.99 -4.37 -8.94
N LEU A 94 8.98 -5.04 -9.55
CA LEU A 94 9.05 -6.50 -9.58
C LEU A 94 9.11 -7.07 -8.16
N LYS A 95 10.05 -6.57 -7.33
CA LYS A 95 10.19 -7.03 -5.93
C LYS A 95 8.93 -6.79 -5.13
N LYS A 96 8.28 -5.64 -5.34
CA LYS A 96 7.02 -5.30 -4.67
C LYS A 96 5.94 -6.35 -4.94
N THR A 97 5.77 -6.77 -6.19
CA THR A 97 4.81 -7.81 -6.57
C THR A 97 5.22 -9.20 -6.07
N GLU A 98 6.51 -9.56 -6.17
CA GLU A 98 7.01 -10.85 -5.68
C GLU A 98 6.76 -11.04 -4.18
N ILE A 99 7.09 -10.03 -3.36
CA ILE A 99 6.88 -10.05 -1.91
C ILE A 99 5.38 -10.16 -1.60
N GLY A 100 4.54 -9.39 -2.29
CA GLY A 100 3.09 -9.44 -2.11
C GLY A 100 2.48 -10.80 -2.43
N GLN A 101 2.94 -11.47 -3.48
CA GLN A 101 2.54 -12.85 -3.77
C GLN A 101 3.02 -13.83 -2.70
N SER A 102 4.22 -13.63 -2.14
CA SER A 102 4.72 -14.44 -1.03
C SER A 102 3.86 -14.29 0.23
N ILE A 103 3.43 -13.06 0.55
CA ILE A 103 2.47 -12.82 1.65
C ILE A 103 1.16 -13.57 1.41
N ILE A 104 0.58 -13.46 0.21
CA ILE A 104 -0.67 -14.16 -0.12
C ILE A 104 -0.52 -15.68 0.04
N ARG A 105 0.61 -16.26 -0.38
CA ARG A 105 0.89 -17.69 -0.18
C ARG A 105 1.06 -18.06 1.28
N ASN A 106 1.75 -17.23 2.06
CA ASN A 106 1.95 -17.39 3.50
C ASN A 106 0.60 -17.44 4.24
N GLU A 107 -0.28 -16.49 3.93
CA GLU A 107 -1.62 -16.41 4.51
C GLU A 107 -2.50 -17.60 4.12
N LYS A 108 -2.45 -18.05 2.86
CA LYS A 108 -3.15 -19.28 2.44
C LYS A 108 -2.65 -20.52 3.19
N ALA A 109 -1.34 -20.60 3.45
CA ALA A 109 -0.77 -21.73 4.18
C ALA A 109 -1.22 -21.73 5.65
N LEU A 110 -1.19 -20.57 6.31
CA LEU A 110 -1.74 -20.39 7.66
C LEU A 110 -3.22 -20.76 7.73
N ASP A 111 -4.05 -20.18 6.85
CA ASP A 111 -5.49 -20.47 6.78
C ASP A 111 -5.75 -21.98 6.66
N ARG A 112 -5.02 -22.65 5.77
CA ARG A 112 -5.14 -24.11 5.57
C ARG A 112 -4.72 -24.91 6.81
N LEU A 113 -3.64 -24.53 7.48
CA LEU A 113 -3.17 -25.25 8.67
C LEU A 113 -4.17 -25.17 9.81
N PHE A 114 -4.70 -23.98 10.07
CA PHE A 114 -5.73 -23.77 11.07
C PHE A 114 -7.06 -24.46 10.68
N SER A 115 -7.52 -24.29 9.43
CA SER A 115 -8.79 -24.87 8.99
C SER A 115 -8.80 -26.40 8.98
N THR A 116 -7.64 -27.03 8.81
CA THR A 116 -7.49 -28.48 8.81
C THR A 116 -7.06 -29.06 10.15
N HIS A 117 -6.93 -28.24 11.20
CA HIS A 117 -6.44 -28.65 12.52
C HIS A 117 -5.06 -29.35 12.48
N LYS A 118 -4.21 -28.94 11.53
CA LYS A 118 -2.83 -29.45 11.34
C LYS A 118 -1.76 -28.45 11.78
N VAL A 119 -2.18 -27.40 12.47
CA VAL A 119 -1.29 -26.39 13.01
C VAL A 119 -0.53 -26.95 14.23
N ASP A 120 0.73 -26.58 14.35
CA ASP A 120 1.59 -26.85 15.51
C ASP A 120 2.45 -25.60 15.79
N ASP A 121 3.14 -25.60 16.93
CA ASP A 121 3.96 -24.46 17.37
C ASP A 121 5.07 -24.12 16.36
N GLY A 122 5.66 -25.12 15.72
CA GLY A 122 6.73 -24.93 14.74
C GLY A 122 6.22 -24.20 13.50
N ASN A 123 5.07 -24.62 12.98
CA ASN A 123 4.42 -23.97 11.85
C ASN A 123 3.98 -22.54 12.19
N ILE A 124 3.44 -22.30 13.40
CA ILE A 124 3.08 -20.95 13.85
C ILE A 124 4.30 -20.04 13.85
N ILE A 125 5.39 -20.46 14.51
CA ILE A 125 6.63 -19.68 14.62
C ILE A 125 7.18 -19.38 13.22
N PHE A 126 7.22 -20.37 12.34
CA PHE A 126 7.71 -20.23 10.98
C PHE A 126 6.90 -19.19 10.21
N PHE A 127 5.60 -19.40 10.02
CA PHE A 127 4.78 -18.54 9.18
C PHE A 127 4.59 -17.14 9.77
N ALA A 128 4.56 -16.98 11.10
CA ALA A 128 4.51 -15.68 11.75
C ALA A 128 5.82 -14.89 11.57
N THR A 129 6.97 -15.57 11.68
CA THR A 129 8.29 -14.95 11.45
C THR A 129 8.45 -14.54 9.99
N GLN A 130 8.00 -15.39 9.05
CA GLN A 130 7.98 -15.05 7.62
C GLN A 130 7.13 -13.80 7.33
N SER A 131 5.97 -13.65 7.99
CA SER A 131 5.16 -12.43 7.89
C SER A 131 5.94 -11.17 8.29
N GLY A 132 6.77 -11.26 9.34
CA GLY A 132 7.68 -10.18 9.73
C GLY A 132 8.78 -9.92 8.69
N SER A 133 9.37 -10.97 8.13
CA SER A 133 10.41 -10.88 7.09
C SER A 133 9.94 -10.09 5.87
N TYR A 134 8.72 -10.35 5.38
CA TYR A 134 8.20 -9.65 4.19
C TYR A 134 8.10 -8.13 4.38
N GLN A 135 7.80 -7.65 5.59
CA GLN A 135 7.82 -6.22 5.88
C GLN A 135 9.24 -5.65 5.83
N GLY A 136 10.21 -6.39 6.37
CA GLY A 136 11.64 -6.08 6.24
C GLY A 136 12.11 -6.05 4.79
N GLU A 137 11.66 -7.00 3.98
CA GLU A 137 11.99 -7.10 2.55
C GLU A 137 11.44 -5.91 1.75
N TYR A 138 10.18 -5.50 1.98
CA TYR A 138 9.63 -4.30 1.36
C TYR A 138 10.48 -3.08 1.70
N ARG A 139 10.77 -2.87 2.99
CA ARG A 139 11.56 -1.73 3.44
C ARG A 139 12.97 -1.75 2.85
N THR A 140 13.58 -2.92 2.76
CA THR A 140 14.90 -3.12 2.14
C THR A 140 14.87 -2.75 0.66
N ALA A 141 13.88 -3.23 -0.10
CA ALA A 141 13.74 -2.93 -1.52
C ALA A 141 13.58 -1.42 -1.76
N VAL A 142 12.75 -0.76 -0.96
CA VAL A 142 12.50 0.70 -1.05
C VAL A 142 13.75 1.51 -0.74
N LEU A 143 14.40 1.26 0.40
CA LEU A 143 15.58 2.01 0.81
C LEU A 143 16.75 1.77 -0.16
N SER A 144 16.91 0.54 -0.65
CA SER A 144 17.91 0.22 -1.67
C SER A 144 17.64 0.95 -2.97
N ALA A 145 16.38 1.05 -3.41
CA ALA A 145 16.01 1.80 -4.60
C ALA A 145 16.32 3.30 -4.44
N CYS A 146 16.01 3.89 -3.28
CA CYS A 146 16.35 5.29 -2.99
C CYS A 146 17.88 5.52 -3.02
N TYR A 147 18.63 4.64 -2.34
CA TYR A 147 20.09 4.70 -2.29
C TYR A 147 20.73 4.58 -3.67
N ASN A 148 20.29 3.61 -4.48
CA ASN A 148 20.80 3.41 -5.83
C ASN A 148 20.40 4.55 -6.77
N THR A 149 19.21 5.14 -6.60
CA THR A 149 18.79 6.32 -7.37
C THR A 149 19.67 7.51 -7.06
N TYR A 150 19.94 7.78 -5.77
CA TYR A 150 20.87 8.83 -5.34
C TYR A 150 22.23 8.69 -6.01
N LYS A 151 22.80 7.47 -6.07
CA LYS A 151 24.10 7.20 -6.71
C LYS A 151 24.15 7.47 -8.22
N VAL A 152 23.00 7.52 -8.89
CA VAL A 152 22.93 7.81 -10.34
C VAL A 152 22.96 9.31 -10.61
N LEU A 153 22.54 10.13 -9.65
CA LEU A 153 22.39 11.58 -9.81
C LEU A 153 23.68 12.33 -9.44
N THR A 154 23.90 13.46 -10.11
CA THR A 154 24.98 14.38 -9.75
C THR A 154 24.57 15.28 -8.58
N PRO A 155 25.53 15.88 -7.85
CA PRO A 155 25.22 16.85 -6.79
C PRO A 155 24.36 18.02 -7.27
N VAL A 156 24.57 18.50 -8.51
CA VAL A 156 23.76 19.56 -9.12
C VAL A 156 22.31 19.10 -9.31
N GLN A 157 22.10 17.90 -9.83
CA GLN A 157 20.75 17.33 -10.01
C GLN A 157 20.03 17.12 -8.68
N LEU A 158 20.74 16.66 -7.65
CA LEU A 158 20.18 16.52 -6.30
C LEU A 158 19.77 17.88 -5.71
N SER A 159 20.58 18.92 -5.90
CA SER A 159 20.25 20.29 -5.49
C SER A 159 19.00 20.83 -6.22
N THR A 160 18.94 20.65 -7.55
CA THR A 160 17.75 21.01 -8.34
C THR A 160 16.50 20.27 -7.85
N LEU A 161 16.61 18.97 -7.58
CA LEU A 161 15.50 18.16 -7.09
C LEU A 161 14.98 18.66 -5.73
N ARG A 162 15.89 19.02 -4.81
CA ARG A 162 15.55 19.61 -3.51
C ARG A 162 14.83 20.94 -3.68
N GLY A 163 15.28 21.80 -4.59
CA GLY A 163 14.59 23.06 -4.92
C GLY A 163 13.15 22.83 -5.40
N LEU A 164 12.93 21.84 -6.27
CA LEU A 164 11.58 21.49 -6.76
C LEU A 164 10.65 20.91 -5.69
N LYS A 165 11.18 20.40 -4.57
CA LYS A 165 10.38 19.94 -3.43
C LYS A 165 9.75 21.11 -2.68
N ASN A 166 10.43 22.25 -2.59
CA ASN A 166 10.03 23.40 -1.78
C ASN A 166 8.98 24.31 -2.46
N HIS A 167 8.61 24.03 -3.72
CA HIS A 167 7.67 24.82 -4.51
C HIS A 167 6.32 24.12 -4.76
N ASN A 168 6.05 22.99 -4.10
CA ASN A 168 4.73 22.33 -4.07
C ASN A 168 4.20 22.32 -2.64
#